data_AF-A0AAW2TBI0-F1
#
_entry.id   AF-A0AAW2TBI0-F1
#
_cell.length_a   1.000
_cell.length_b   1.000
_cell.length_c   1.000
_cell.angle_alpha   90.00
_cell.angle_beta   90.00
_cell.angle_gamma   90.00
#
_symmetry.space_group_name_H-M   'P 1'
#
loop_
_entity.id
_entity.type
_entity.pdbx_description
1 polymer ?
#
loop_
_entity_poly.entity_id
_entity_poly.type
_entity_poly.pdbx_seq_one_letter_code
_entity_poly.pdbx_strand_id
1 'polypeptide(L)'
;MKDIGEASYILGIKIYRDRSRRMLGLTQSSYIEKVLKRFKMENSKRGFLSMRHGIKLSKKQSPKTDEELKRMSDIPYASAIGSIQYATSALGPMSPTL
;
A
#
# COMPACT_ATOMS: atom_id res chain seq x y z
N MET A 1 6.56 -31.43 -20.43
CA MET A 1 6.42 -30.14 -19.74
C MET A 1 7.56 -29.24 -20.20
N LYS A 2 7.27 -28.04 -20.73
CA LYS A 2 8.30 -27.04 -21.05
C LYS A 2 8.56 -26.22 -19.78
N ASP A 3 9.83 -26.12 -19.40
CA ASP A 3 10.25 -25.24 -18.32
C ASP A 3 10.17 -23.79 -18.83
N ILE A 4 9.39 -22.95 -18.16
CA ILE A 4 9.12 -21.55 -18.60
C ILE A 4 10.15 -20.58 -17.95
N GLY A 5 11.18 -21.12 -17.28
CA GLY A 5 12.15 -20.34 -16.53
C GLY A 5 11.62 -19.91 -15.17
N GLU A 6 12.37 -19.07 -14.45
CA GLU A 6 11.97 -18.64 -13.11
C GLU A 6 10.74 -17.73 -13.11
N ALA A 7 9.76 -18.08 -12.26
CA ALA A 7 8.59 -17.26 -12.03
C ALA A 7 8.98 -15.90 -11.42
N SER A 8 8.77 -14.83 -12.18
CA SER A 8 9.07 -13.45 -11.77
C SER A 8 7.85 -12.73 -11.18
N TYR A 9 6.63 -13.23 -11.43
CA TYR A 9 5.38 -12.66 -10.94
C TYR A 9 4.38 -13.75 -10.58
N ILE A 10 3.64 -13.57 -9.48
CA ILE A 10 2.48 -14.38 -9.10
C ILE A 10 1.34 -13.45 -8.71
N LEU A 11 0.18 -13.57 -9.37
CA LEU A 11 -1.00 -12.73 -9.10
C LEU A 11 -0.71 -11.20 -9.10
N GLY A 12 0.26 -10.75 -9.90
CA GLY A 12 0.70 -9.35 -9.96
C GLY A 12 1.68 -8.92 -8.85
N ILE A 13 2.05 -9.82 -7.93
CA ILE A 13 3.10 -9.63 -6.95
C ILE A 13 4.43 -10.02 -7.60
N LYS A 14 5.43 -9.14 -7.53
CA LYS A 14 6.75 -9.41 -8.09
C LYS A 14 7.54 -10.28 -7.12
N ILE A 15 8.10 -11.36 -7.64
CA ILE A 15 8.97 -12.28 -6.90
C ILE A 15 10.42 -11.85 -7.18
N TYR A 16 11.19 -11.55 -6.14
CA TYR A 16 12.63 -11.39 -6.23
C TYR A 16 13.29 -12.61 -5.60
N ARG A 17 14.28 -13.19 -6.29
CA ARG A 17 15.04 -14.32 -5.79
C ARG A 17 16.52 -14.04 -5.93
N ASP A 18 17.23 -14.14 -4.82
CA ASP A 18 18.68 -14.05 -4.77
C ASP A 18 19.21 -15.41 -4.29
N ARG A 19 19.64 -16.24 -5.24
CA ARG A 19 20.16 -17.58 -4.95
C ARG A 19 21.52 -17.54 -4.24
N SER A 20 22.31 -16.49 -4.45
CA SER A 20 23.62 -16.35 -3.81
C SER A 20 23.49 -16.15 -2.30
N ARG A 21 22.48 -15.37 -1.89
CA ARG A 21 22.13 -15.11 -0.49
C ARG A 21 21.04 -16.03 0.04
N ARG A 22 20.56 -16.98 -0.78
CA ARG A 22 19.41 -17.86 -0.51
C ARG A 22 18.16 -17.08 -0.05
N MET A 23 17.96 -15.88 -0.58
CA MET A 23 16.81 -15.04 -0.26
C MET A 23 15.73 -15.18 -1.32
N LEU A 24 14.50 -15.23 -0.87
CA LEU A 24 13.31 -15.08 -1.69
C LEU A 24 12.46 -13.99 -1.05
N GLY A 25 12.00 -13.04 -1.83
CA GLY A 25 11.05 -12.05 -1.33
C GLY A 25 10.04 -11.64 -2.36
N LEU A 26 9.00 -11.01 -1.84
CA LEU A 26 7.83 -10.60 -2.59
C LEU A 26 7.71 -9.09 -2.46
N THR A 27 7.39 -8.41 -3.56
CA THR A 27 7.13 -6.98 -3.55
C THR A 27 5.84 -6.61 -4.27
N GLN A 28 5.08 -5.72 -3.64
CA GLN A 28 3.91 -5.05 -4.21
C GLN A 28 4.15 -3.55 -4.44
N SER A 29 5.41 -3.09 -4.48
CA SER A 29 5.73 -1.67 -4.65
C SER A 29 5.01 -1.04 -5.85
N SER A 30 4.91 -1.76 -6.97
CA SER A 30 4.21 -1.29 -8.17
C SER A 30 2.70 -1.15 -7.99
N TYR A 31 2.08 -1.96 -7.13
CA TYR A 31 0.66 -1.82 -6.78
C TYR A 31 0.44 -0.58 -5.92
N ILE A 32 1.29 -0.37 -4.91
CA ILE A 32 1.23 0.81 -4.03
C ILE A 32 1.43 2.10 -4.86
N GLU A 33 2.39 2.13 -5.77
CA GLU A 33 2.62 3.28 -6.66
C GLU A 33 1.39 3.58 -7.53
N LYS A 34 0.74 2.55 -8.10
CA LYS A 34 -0.49 2.71 -8.87
C LYS A 34 -1.64 3.25 -8.02
N VAL A 35 -1.78 2.78 -6.78
CA VAL A 35 -2.78 3.26 -5.83
C VAL A 35 -2.53 4.74 -5.49
N LEU A 36 -1.29 5.11 -5.17
CA LEU A 36 -0.94 6.50 -4.86
C LEU A 36 -1.22 7.43 -6.04
N LYS A 37 -0.84 7.03 -7.26
CA LYS A 37 -1.14 7.81 -8.47
C LYS A 37 -2.64 7.95 -8.73
N ARG A 38 -3.40 6.87 -8.54
CA ARG A 38 -4.87 6.87 -8.73
C ARG A 38 -5.58 7.88 -7.81
N PHE A 39 -5.10 8.04 -6.59
CA PHE A 39 -5.70 8.93 -5.59
C PHE A 39 -4.99 10.29 -5.47
N LYS A 40 -4.10 10.64 -6.41
CA LYS A 40 -3.31 11.90 -6.41
C LYS A 40 -2.45 12.07 -5.14
N MET A 41 -1.95 10.97 -4.60
CA MET A 41 -1.17 10.88 -3.36
C MET A 41 0.33 10.60 -3.62
N GLU A 42 0.80 10.75 -4.85
CA GLU A 42 2.19 10.48 -5.27
C GLU A 42 3.27 11.23 -4.50
N ASN A 43 2.95 12.44 -4.01
CA ASN A 43 3.85 13.28 -3.20
C ASN A 43 3.70 13.05 -1.69
N SER A 44 2.96 12.00 -1.27
CA SER A 44 2.78 11.70 0.14
C SER A 44 4.08 11.22 0.78
N LYS A 45 4.30 11.58 2.04
CA LYS A 45 5.48 11.15 2.79
C LYS A 45 5.49 9.62 2.91
N ARG A 46 6.61 9.01 2.53
CA ARG A 46 6.88 7.59 2.79
C ARG A 46 7.09 7.41 4.29
N GLY A 47 6.25 6.62 4.93
CA GLY A 47 6.35 6.28 6.35
C GLY A 47 5.93 4.83 6.58
N PHE A 48 6.22 4.29 7.77
CA PHE A 48 5.73 2.98 8.16
C PHE A 48 4.20 3.04 8.29
N LEU A 49 3.51 2.47 7.30
CA LEU A 49 2.07 2.32 7.28
C LEU A 49 1.64 1.14 8.15
N SER A 50 1.93 1.20 9.45
CA SER A 50 1.11 0.48 10.41
C SER A 50 -0.08 1.37 10.71
N MET A 51 -1.23 1.06 10.08
CA MET A 51 -2.49 1.66 10.48
C MET A 51 -2.66 1.39 11.98
N ARG A 52 -2.52 2.44 12.80
CA ARG A 52 -2.69 2.31 14.25
C ARG A 52 -4.13 1.87 14.52
N HIS A 53 -4.29 0.65 15.03
CA HIS A 53 -5.57 0.13 15.46
C HIS A 53 -6.08 0.93 16.66
N GLY A 54 -7.40 1.07 16.79
CA GLY A 54 -8.02 1.74 17.95
C GLY A 54 -8.05 3.27 17.91
N ILE A 55 -7.71 3.92 16.79
CA ILE A 55 -7.96 5.35 16.62
C ILE A 55 -9.48 5.59 16.59
N LYS A 56 -10.01 6.26 17.62
CA LYS A 56 -11.37 6.77 17.62
C LYS A 56 -11.42 8.08 16.85
N LEU A 57 -12.03 8.08 15.68
CA LEU A 57 -12.30 9.28 14.92
C LEU A 57 -13.43 10.09 15.59
N SER A 58 -13.32 11.41 15.59
CA SER A 58 -14.36 12.30 16.13
C SER A 58 -14.77 13.37 15.12
N LYS A 59 -15.95 13.97 15.30
CA LYS A 59 -16.45 15.09 14.48
C LYS A 59 -15.49 16.29 14.47
N LYS A 60 -14.58 16.42 15.45
CA LYS A 60 -13.58 17.49 15.47
C LYS A 60 -12.54 17.35 14.34
N GLN A 61 -12.39 16.14 13.78
CA GLN A 61 -11.48 15.82 12.67
C GLN A 61 -12.20 15.89 11.31
N SER A 62 -13.50 16.22 11.29
CA SER A 62 -14.21 16.51 10.05
C SER A 62 -13.68 17.80 9.44
N PRO A 63 -13.69 17.92 8.10
CA PRO A 63 -13.33 19.14 7.41
C PRO A 63 -14.25 20.28 7.89
N LYS A 64 -13.67 21.45 8.13
CA LYS A 64 -14.38 22.63 8.63
C LYS A 64 -14.48 23.74 7.61
N THR A 65 -13.56 23.77 6.65
CA THR A 65 -13.54 24.79 5.59
C THR A 65 -14.04 24.21 4.27
N ASP A 66 -14.60 25.09 3.42
CA ASP A 66 -15.03 24.71 2.07
C ASP A 66 -13.89 24.14 1.22
N GLU A 67 -12.66 24.62 1.44
CA GLU A 67 -11.47 24.07 0.78
C GLU A 67 -11.19 22.62 1.22
N GLU A 68 -11.30 22.32 2.51
CA GLU A 68 -11.14 20.96 3.03
C GLU A 68 -12.26 20.03 2.52
N LEU A 69 -13.50 20.52 2.50
CA LEU A 69 -14.64 19.78 1.95
C LEU A 69 -14.44 19.46 0.47
N LYS A 70 -14.01 20.44 -0.33
CA LYS A 70 -13.74 20.25 -1.75
C LYS A 70 -12.59 19.25 -1.98
N ARG A 71 -11.49 19.38 -1.22
CA ARG A 71 -10.38 18.41 -1.25
C ARG A 71 -10.81 16.99 -0.89
N MET A 72 -11.66 16.84 0.13
CA MET A 72 -12.18 15.53 0.52
C MET A 72 -13.21 14.96 -0.45
N SER A 73 -13.93 15.82 -1.18
CA SER A 73 -14.83 15.39 -2.25
C SER A 73 -14.06 14.88 -3.47
N ASP A 74 -12.88 15.46 -3.76
CA ASP A 74 -12.04 15.10 -4.91
C ASP A 74 -11.31 13.76 -4.74
N ILE A 75 -11.05 13.35 -3.49
CA ILE A 75 -10.30 12.12 -3.18
C ILE A 75 -11.22 11.16 -2.42
N PRO A 76 -11.60 10.01 -3.00
CA PRO A 76 -12.38 8.99 -2.29
C PRO A 76 -11.51 8.27 -1.25
N TYR A 77 -11.33 8.90 -0.08
CA TYR A 77 -10.45 8.43 1.00
C TYR A 77 -10.78 7.01 1.47
N ALA A 78 -12.07 6.64 1.51
CA ALA A 78 -12.48 5.27 1.85
C ALA A 78 -11.88 4.23 0.88
N SER A 79 -11.93 4.51 -0.42
CA SER A 79 -11.34 3.65 -1.45
C SER A 79 -9.81 3.63 -1.41
N ALA A 80 -9.19 4.78 -1.12
CA ALA A 80 -7.74 4.88 -0.95
C ALA A 80 -7.25 4.03 0.24
N ILE A 81 -7.89 4.20 1.40
CA ILE A 81 -7.57 3.45 2.62
C ILE A 81 -7.78 1.94 2.40
N GLY A 82 -8.90 1.52 1.79
CA GLY A 82 -9.14 0.11 1.50
C GLY A 82 -8.09 -0.50 0.56
N SER A 83 -7.65 0.26 -0.45
CA SER A 83 -6.61 -0.19 -1.39
C SER A 83 -5.25 -0.36 -0.70
N ILE A 84 -4.91 0.54 0.21
CA ILE A 84 -3.67 0.49 1.01
C ILE A 84 -3.75 -0.67 2.03
N GLN A 85 -4.89 -0.85 2.70
CA GLN A 85 -5.10 -1.95 3.63
C GLN A 85 -4.93 -3.30 2.93
N TYR A 86 -5.48 -3.45 1.72
CA TYR A 86 -5.26 -4.64 0.89
C TYR A 86 -3.77 -4.90 0.62
N ALA A 87 -3.01 -3.86 0.23
CA ALA A 87 -1.56 -4.01 0.02
C ALA A 87 -0.85 -4.49 1.29
N THR A 88 -1.22 -3.95 2.46
CA THR A 88 -0.60 -4.34 3.74
C THR A 88 -0.98 -5.76 4.17
N SER A 89 -2.25 -6.17 4.04
CA SER A 89 -2.71 -7.50 4.43
C SER A 89 -2.13 -8.60 3.53
N ALA A 90 -1.98 -8.32 2.22
CA ALA A 90 -1.44 -9.27 1.27
C ALA A 90 0.08 -9.48 1.39
N LEU A 91 0.80 -8.65 2.15
CA LEU A 91 2.24 -8.78 2.42
C LEU A 91 2.55 -9.48 3.75
N GLY A 92 1.54 -9.83 4.56
CA GLY A 92 1.75 -10.34 5.93
C GLY A 92 2.35 -9.27 6.86
N PRO A 93 2.47 -9.53 8.18
CA PRO A 93 3.13 -8.60 9.06
C PRO A 93 4.57 -8.38 8.57
N MET A 94 4.93 -7.15 8.22
CA MET A 94 6.33 -6.76 8.19
C MET A 94 6.83 -6.87 9.63
N SER A 95 7.38 -8.03 9.98
CA SER A 95 8.07 -8.23 11.26
C SER A 95 9.12 -7.14 11.40
N PRO A 96 9.12 -6.36 12.49
CA PRO A 96 10.24 -5.50 12.79
C PRO A 96 11.41 -6.43 13.10
N THR A 97 12.35 -6.50 12.16
CA THR A 97 13.69 -6.98 12.52
C THR A 97 14.51 -5.71 12.70
N LEU A 98 14.90 -5.49 13.96
CA LEU A 98 15.66 -4.37 14.55
C LEU A 98 14.81 -3.24 15.14
#